data_AF-A0AAV3ZLF6-F1
#
_entry.id   AF-A0AAV3ZLF6-F1
#
_cell.length_a   1.000
_cell.length_b   1.000
_cell.length_c   1.000
_cell.angle_alpha   90.00
_cell.angle_beta   90.00
_cell.angle_gamma   90.00
#
_symmetry.space_group_name_H-M   'P 1'
#
loop_
_entity.id
_entity.type
_entity.pdbx_description
1 polymer ?
#
loop_
_entity_poly.entity_id
_entity_poly.type
_entity_poly.pdbx_seq_one_letter_code
_entity_poly.pdbx_strand_id
1 'polypeptide(L)'
;MNPFDSSSEDEAPEEVSVTSTRQERVEQQKRIQNENRKNKEEEKGRRRQRNEMFRAQKERKLQELSKRKLPQDVLDGIPAKSSRVAASTQEETNTDKNNSSEDLEEKHVDFDDEGFDEVSPDFIPLGSSNLAVVTEDQVSKLRLSSVQEALNFKHSRLYNQRYIPRESTQQRRAKAAKKRANRS
;
A
#
# COMPACT_ATOMS: atom_id res chain seq x y z
N MET A 1 8.32 40.97 66.61
CA MET A 1 8.33 41.27 65.17
C MET A 1 9.69 40.89 64.62
N ASN A 2 9.76 39.88 63.75
CA ASN A 2 10.51 39.97 62.51
C ASN A 2 9.94 38.94 61.52
N PRO A 3 9.90 39.27 60.21
CA PRO A 3 8.91 38.76 59.28
C PRO A 3 9.59 38.10 58.09
N PHE A 4 9.72 36.77 58.07
CA PHE A 4 10.10 36.05 56.85
C PHE A 4 9.55 34.62 56.93
N ASP A 5 8.22 34.53 56.79
CA ASP A 5 7.54 33.31 56.38
C ASP A 5 7.59 33.27 54.85
N SER A 6 8.74 32.84 54.33
CA SER A 6 8.90 32.53 52.92
C SER A 6 8.57 31.04 52.76
N SER A 7 7.28 30.79 52.54
CA SER A 7 6.72 29.55 52.02
C SER A 7 7.67 28.94 50.97
N SER A 8 8.34 27.86 51.36
CA SER A 8 9.24 27.09 50.52
C SER A 8 8.43 26.31 49.48
N GLU A 9 8.18 26.92 48.34
CA GLU A 9 7.74 26.25 47.10
C GLU A 9 8.92 25.56 46.38
N ASP A 10 9.87 25.01 47.13
CA ASP A 10 11.01 24.22 46.62
C ASP A 10 10.80 22.73 46.95
N GLU A 11 9.58 22.25 46.71
CA GLU A 11 9.28 20.83 46.77
C GLU A 11 9.84 20.19 45.50
N ALA A 12 11.05 19.63 45.63
CA ALA A 12 11.71 18.86 44.58
C ALA A 12 10.74 17.79 44.04
N PRO A 13 10.75 17.52 42.71
CA PRO A 13 9.86 16.53 42.13
C PRO A 13 10.05 15.19 42.83
N GLU A 14 8.94 14.52 43.17
CA GLU A 14 8.96 13.18 43.76
C GLU A 14 9.91 12.28 42.95
N GLU A 15 10.86 11.65 43.64
CA GLU A 15 11.83 10.76 43.00
C GLU A 15 11.09 9.64 42.26
N VAL A 16 11.04 9.75 40.93
CA VAL A 16 10.40 8.75 40.07
C VAL A 16 11.21 7.46 40.17
N SER A 17 10.81 6.57 41.08
CA SER A 17 11.56 5.33 41.27
C SER A 17 11.52 4.50 39.99
N VAL A 18 12.67 3.93 39.60
CA VAL A 18 12.82 3.14 38.37
C VAL A 18 11.79 2.00 38.26
N THR A 19 11.25 1.55 39.40
CA THR A 19 10.19 0.53 39.46
C THR A 19 8.83 1.04 39.01
N SER A 20 8.47 2.30 39.27
CA SER A 20 7.20 2.90 38.82
C SER A 20 7.21 3.10 37.29
N THR A 21 8.33 3.57 36.73
CA THR A 21 8.47 3.73 35.27
C THR A 21 8.35 2.38 34.53
N ARG A 22 8.86 1.29 35.12
CA ARG A 22 8.75 -0.05 34.54
C ARG A 22 7.30 -0.54 34.56
N GLN A 23 6.57 -0.29 35.64
CA GLN A 23 5.15 -0.65 35.73
C GLN A 23 4.30 0.16 34.75
N GLU A 24 4.55 1.46 34.64
CA GLU A 24 3.84 2.34 33.69
C GLU A 24 4.03 1.89 32.23
N ARG A 25 5.26 1.51 31.84
CA ARG A 25 5.52 0.96 30.49
C ARG A 25 4.75 -0.33 30.22
N VAL A 26 4.67 -1.24 31.21
CA VAL A 26 3.91 -2.49 31.08
C VAL A 26 2.41 -2.20 30.95
N GLU A 27 1.89 -1.26 31.73
CA GLU A 27 0.50 -0.82 31.61
C GLU A 27 0.22 -0.17 30.25
N GLN A 28 1.12 0.67 29.76
CA GLN A 28 1.00 1.30 28.45
C GLN A 28 0.96 0.25 27.33
N GLN A 29 1.84 -0.76 27.39
CA GLN A 29 1.81 -1.87 26.44
C GLN A 29 0.49 -2.65 26.49
N LYS A 30 -0.04 -2.92 27.68
CA LYS A 30 -1.36 -3.57 27.85
C LYS A 30 -2.49 -2.71 27.27
N ARG A 31 -2.47 -1.39 27.49
CA ARG A 31 -3.44 -0.44 26.93
C ARG A 31 -3.40 -0.47 25.39
N ILE A 32 -2.21 -0.40 24.80
CA ILE A 32 -2.01 -0.47 23.34
C ILE A 32 -2.52 -1.80 22.77
N GLN A 33 -2.25 -2.93 23.44
CA GLN A 33 -2.73 -4.24 22.98
C GLN A 33 -4.26 -4.33 23.02
N ASN A 34 -4.88 -3.85 24.10
CA ASN A 34 -6.34 -3.84 24.25
C ASN A 34 -7.00 -2.94 23.21
N GLU A 35 -6.44 -1.76 22.95
CA GLU A 35 -6.94 -0.84 21.93
C GLU A 35 -6.84 -1.44 20.52
N ASN A 36 -5.70 -2.06 20.18
CA ASN A 36 -5.53 -2.77 18.91
C ASN A 36 -6.55 -3.91 18.75
N ARG A 37 -6.84 -4.65 19.81
CA ARG A 37 -7.85 -5.71 19.78
C ARG A 37 -9.24 -5.13 19.53
N LYS A 38 -9.62 -4.06 20.24
CA LYS A 38 -10.89 -3.37 20.07
C LYS A 38 -11.05 -2.84 18.65
N ASN A 39 -10.03 -2.16 18.12
CA ASN A 39 -10.02 -1.65 16.74
C ASN A 39 -10.22 -2.76 15.71
N LYS A 40 -9.57 -3.92 15.90
CA LYS A 40 -9.73 -5.09 15.02
C LYS A 40 -11.14 -5.68 15.08
N GLU A 41 -11.77 -5.70 16.25
CA GLU A 41 -13.14 -6.17 16.43
C GLU A 41 -14.14 -5.21 15.78
N GLU A 42 -13.96 -3.90 15.97
CA GLU A 42 -14.78 -2.86 15.32
C GLU A 42 -14.67 -2.89 13.80
N GLU A 43 -13.46 -3.02 13.25
CA GLU A 43 -13.25 -3.12 11.80
C GLU A 43 -13.93 -4.37 11.21
N LYS A 44 -13.81 -5.52 11.89
CA LYS A 44 -14.53 -6.74 11.53
C LYS A 44 -16.04 -6.54 11.56
N GLY A 45 -16.56 -5.85 12.58
CA GLY A 45 -17.97 -5.49 12.69
C GLY A 45 -18.46 -4.66 11.50
N ARG A 46 -17.73 -3.58 11.17
CA ARG A 46 -18.04 -2.72 10.02
C ARG A 46 -18.01 -3.50 8.69
N ARG A 47 -17.05 -4.41 8.51
CA ARG A 47 -16.97 -5.25 7.30
C ARG A 47 -18.17 -6.19 7.18
N ARG A 48 -18.62 -6.80 8.30
CA ARG A 48 -19.80 -7.67 8.32
C ARG A 48 -21.07 -6.89 7.95
N GLN A 49 -21.30 -5.75 8.60
CA GLN A 49 -22.46 -4.89 8.31
C GLN A 49 -22.50 -4.44 6.84
N ARG A 50 -21.35 -4.04 6.28
CA ARG A 50 -21.27 -3.65 4.86
C ARG A 50 -21.64 -4.82 3.94
N ASN A 51 -21.11 -6.01 4.22
CA ASN A 51 -21.41 -7.21 3.43
C ASN A 51 -22.89 -7.60 3.53
N GLU A 52 -23.49 -7.50 4.71
CA GLU A 52 -24.90 -7.78 4.95
C GLU A 52 -25.80 -6.81 4.19
N MET A 53 -25.50 -5.51 4.23
CA MET A 53 -26.18 -4.49 3.42
C MET A 53 -26.11 -4.79 1.92
N PHE A 54 -24.93 -5.19 1.41
CA PHE A 54 -24.79 -5.57 0.00
C PHE A 54 -25.58 -6.83 -0.37
N ARG A 55 -25.66 -7.82 0.53
CA ARG A 55 -26.46 -9.03 0.32
C ARG A 55 -27.95 -8.66 0.25
N ALA A 56 -28.45 -7.89 1.21
CA ALA A 56 -29.83 -7.43 1.24
C ALA A 56 -30.20 -6.62 -0.01
N GLN A 57 -29.31 -5.74 -0.48
CA GLN A 57 -29.51 -5.01 -1.74
C GLN A 57 -29.60 -5.92 -2.96
N LYS A 58 -28.72 -6.93 -3.05
CA LYS A 58 -28.75 -7.90 -4.16
C LYS A 58 -30.03 -8.73 -4.15
N GLU A 59 -30.45 -9.20 -2.98
CA GLU A 59 -31.70 -9.96 -2.82
C GLU A 59 -32.91 -9.13 -3.23
N ARG A 60 -33.02 -7.88 -2.75
CA ARG A 60 -34.09 -6.96 -3.17
C ARG A 60 -34.10 -6.74 -4.68
N LYS A 61 -32.93 -6.52 -5.28
CA LYS A 61 -32.82 -6.35 -6.72
C LYS A 61 -33.22 -7.61 -7.49
N LEU A 62 -32.85 -8.79 -6.98
CA LEU A 62 -33.22 -10.07 -7.59
C LEU A 62 -34.73 -10.30 -7.52
N GLN A 63 -35.36 -9.97 -6.39
CA GLN A 63 -36.82 -10.03 -6.22
C GLN A 63 -37.55 -9.00 -7.10
N GLU A 64 -37.02 -7.79 -7.26
CA GLU A 64 -37.60 -6.80 -8.17
C GLU A 64 -37.51 -7.28 -9.63
N LEU A 65 -36.35 -7.80 -10.03
CA LEU A 65 -36.18 -8.38 -11.36
C LEU A 65 -37.09 -9.57 -11.57
N SER A 66 -37.26 -10.47 -10.60
CA SER A 66 -38.17 -11.61 -10.75
C SER A 66 -39.62 -11.19 -10.95
N LYS A 67 -40.07 -10.09 -10.34
CA LYS A 67 -41.40 -9.51 -10.57
C LYS A 67 -41.55 -8.88 -11.96
N ARG A 68 -40.45 -8.35 -12.52
CA ARG A 68 -40.43 -7.68 -13.83
C ARG A 68 -40.11 -8.62 -14.99
N LYS A 69 -39.62 -9.84 -14.71
CA LYS A 69 -39.37 -10.86 -15.72
C LYS A 69 -40.69 -11.29 -16.35
N LEU A 70 -40.67 -11.42 -17.67
CA LEU A 70 -41.72 -12.10 -18.41
C LEU A 70 -41.74 -13.59 -18.01
N PRO A 71 -42.90 -14.26 -18.01
CA PRO A 71 -42.98 -15.70 -17.82
C PRO A 71 -42.04 -16.43 -18.77
N GLN A 72 -41.38 -17.48 -18.28
CA GLN A 72 -40.40 -18.25 -19.06
C GLN A 72 -41.02 -18.82 -20.35
N ASP A 73 -42.28 -19.23 -20.29
CA ASP A 73 -43.06 -19.73 -21.43
C ASP A 73 -43.16 -18.72 -22.59
N VAL A 74 -43.18 -17.42 -22.29
CA VAL A 74 -43.20 -16.35 -23.32
C VAL A 74 -41.83 -16.16 -23.94
N LEU A 75 -40.77 -16.38 -23.18
CA LEU A 75 -39.38 -16.28 -23.68
C LEU A 75 -39.02 -17.49 -24.54
N ASP A 76 -39.46 -18.69 -24.14
CA ASP A 76 -39.17 -19.94 -24.84
C ASP A 76 -39.95 -20.06 -26.17
N GLY A 77 -41.09 -19.36 -26.28
CA GLY A 77 -41.88 -19.27 -27.52
C GLY A 77 -41.32 -18.31 -28.58
N ILE A 78 -40.31 -17.49 -28.25
CA ILE A 78 -39.65 -16.62 -29.23
C ILE A 78 -38.53 -17.42 -29.88
N PRO A 79 -38.61 -17.77 -31.19
CA PRO A 79 -37.53 -18.47 -31.85
C PRO A 79 -36.28 -17.57 -31.80
N ALA A 80 -35.26 -18.04 -31.08
CA ALA A 80 -33.97 -17.37 -31.00
C ALA A 80 -33.41 -17.25 -32.42
N LYS A 81 -33.61 -16.10 -33.08
CA LYS A 81 -32.91 -15.77 -34.31
C LYS A 81 -31.43 -15.82 -33.95
N SER A 82 -30.75 -16.87 -34.42
CA SER A 82 -29.38 -17.20 -34.05
C SER A 82 -28.45 -16.05 -34.38
N SER A 83 -28.17 -15.18 -33.41
CA SER A 83 -26.87 -14.53 -33.38
C SER A 83 -25.90 -15.61 -32.93
N ARG A 84 -25.10 -16.11 -33.87
CA ARG A 84 -23.89 -16.88 -33.56
C ARG A 84 -22.96 -15.98 -32.74
N VAL A 85 -23.16 -15.94 -31.43
CA VAL A 85 -22.10 -15.69 -30.47
C VAL A 85 -22.06 -16.96 -29.65
N ALA A 86 -21.10 -17.80 -30.02
CA ALA A 86 -20.93 -19.14 -29.52
C ALA A 86 -21.06 -19.19 -27.99
N ALA A 87 -21.91 -20.10 -27.54
CA ALA A 87 -21.75 -20.75 -26.26
C ALA A 87 -20.31 -21.32 -26.19
N SER A 88 -19.43 -20.63 -25.48
CA SER A 88 -18.35 -21.33 -24.79
C SER A 88 -18.88 -21.63 -23.40
N THR A 89 -19.43 -22.82 -23.28
CA THR A 89 -19.63 -23.53 -22.04
C THR A 89 -18.26 -23.62 -21.34
N GLN A 90 -17.98 -22.71 -20.41
CA GLN A 90 -16.86 -22.89 -19.48
C GLN A 90 -17.38 -23.68 -18.27
N GLU A 91 -17.57 -24.98 -18.48
CA GLU A 91 -17.26 -25.94 -17.44
C GLU A 91 -15.78 -26.29 -17.62
N GLU A 92 -14.91 -25.68 -16.81
CA GLU A 92 -13.64 -26.30 -16.43
C GLU A 92 -13.19 -25.63 -15.13
N THR A 93 -13.52 -26.34 -14.05
CA THR A 93 -13.07 -26.13 -12.69
C THR A 93 -11.63 -26.60 -12.54
N ASN A 94 -10.83 -25.82 -11.79
CA ASN A 94 -9.69 -26.25 -10.97
C ASN A 94 -8.55 -27.04 -11.61
N THR A 95 -7.44 -26.35 -11.88
CA THR A 95 -6.02 -26.73 -11.68
C THR A 95 -5.21 -25.55 -12.25
N ASP A 96 -4.17 -24.96 -11.69
CA ASP A 96 -3.37 -25.18 -10.50
C ASP A 96 -2.84 -23.81 -10.08
N LYS A 97 -3.00 -23.48 -8.80
CA LYS A 97 -2.20 -22.46 -8.14
C LYS A 97 -1.12 -23.20 -7.40
N ASN A 98 0.06 -23.36 -7.99
CA ASN A 98 1.28 -23.57 -7.23
C ASN A 98 2.52 -23.44 -8.12
N ASN A 99 3.45 -22.64 -7.61
CA ASN A 99 4.88 -22.62 -7.92
C ASN A 99 5.19 -22.18 -9.36
N SER A 100 6.33 -21.60 -9.70
CA SER A 100 7.62 -21.44 -9.04
C SER A 100 8.30 -20.35 -9.88
N SER A 101 8.93 -19.35 -9.26
CA SER A 101 10.39 -19.19 -9.31
C SER A 101 10.99 -19.07 -10.72
N GLU A 102 11.79 -18.02 -10.87
CA GLU A 102 12.97 -17.96 -11.73
C GLU A 102 12.74 -17.78 -13.23
N ASP A 103 12.90 -16.53 -13.67
CA ASP A 103 13.88 -16.27 -14.73
C ASP A 103 14.50 -14.88 -14.49
N LEU A 104 15.39 -14.83 -13.50
CA LEU A 104 16.36 -13.75 -13.35
C LEU A 104 17.52 -14.14 -14.25
N GLU A 105 17.58 -13.55 -15.45
CA GLU A 105 18.79 -13.56 -16.26
C GLU A 105 19.91 -12.86 -15.49
N GLU A 106 20.71 -13.67 -14.80
CA GLU A 106 21.95 -13.31 -14.14
C GLU A 106 22.97 -12.96 -15.23
N LYS A 107 23.06 -11.66 -15.55
CA LYS A 107 24.17 -11.14 -16.32
C LYS A 107 25.33 -10.85 -15.37
N HIS A 108 26.06 -11.91 -15.02
CA HIS A 108 27.42 -11.81 -14.48
C HIS A 108 28.28 -11.17 -15.59
N VAL A 109 28.80 -9.98 -15.35
CA VAL A 109 29.88 -9.42 -16.16
C VAL A 109 30.99 -9.06 -15.21
N ASP A 110 32.12 -9.68 -15.46
CA ASP A 110 33.26 -9.79 -14.57
C ASP A 110 33.89 -8.43 -14.25
N PHE A 111 34.37 -8.37 -13.01
CA PHE A 111 35.27 -7.35 -12.50
C PHE A 111 36.65 -7.59 -13.13
N ASP A 112 37.00 -6.77 -14.09
CA ASP A 112 38.35 -6.44 -14.55
C ASP A 112 38.27 -4.94 -14.87
N ASP A 113 39.21 -4.05 -14.60
CA ASP A 113 40.49 -4.06 -13.95
C ASP A 113 40.93 -2.58 -13.97
N GLU A 114 41.80 -2.21 -13.03
CA GLU A 114 42.72 -1.07 -13.09
C GLU A 114 42.24 0.34 -13.50
N GLY A 115 42.20 1.21 -12.49
CA GLY A 115 42.11 2.66 -12.65
C GLY A 115 42.60 3.39 -11.41
N PHE A 116 43.80 3.05 -10.94
CA PHE A 116 44.57 3.91 -10.05
C PHE A 116 45.20 4.99 -10.92
N ASP A 117 44.69 6.23 -10.87
CA ASP A 117 45.58 7.37 -10.72
C ASP A 117 44.82 8.68 -10.40
N GLU A 118 45.47 9.46 -9.53
CA GLU A 118 45.50 10.92 -9.50
C GLU A 118 44.16 11.69 -9.39
N VAL A 119 43.88 12.53 -8.41
CA VAL A 119 44.69 13.39 -7.54
C VAL A 119 43.78 13.76 -6.37
N SER A 120 44.28 13.78 -5.14
CA SER A 120 43.57 14.42 -4.02
C SER A 120 43.63 15.94 -4.16
N PRO A 121 42.49 16.64 -4.13
CA PRO A 121 42.40 17.91 -3.44
C PRO A 121 41.35 17.78 -2.34
N ASP A 122 41.81 17.73 -1.09
CA ASP A 122 41.10 18.13 0.14
C ASP A 122 41.44 17.19 1.29
N PHE A 123 42.67 17.36 1.78
CA PHE A 123 43.07 16.83 3.08
C PHE A 123 42.28 17.54 4.18
N ILE A 124 41.46 16.80 4.93
CA ILE A 124 40.77 17.28 6.15
C ILE A 124 41.52 16.70 7.36
N PRO A 125 42.09 17.53 8.25
CA PRO A 125 42.86 17.03 9.37
C PRO A 125 41.97 16.31 10.40
N LEU A 126 42.39 15.11 10.78
CA LEU A 126 41.70 14.20 11.70
C LEU A 126 41.81 14.72 13.14
N GLY A 127 40.86 15.57 13.53
CA GLY A 127 40.78 16.14 14.87
C GLY A 127 39.52 15.77 15.65
N SER A 128 38.33 16.14 15.20
CA SER A 128 37.12 15.98 16.03
C SER A 128 35.79 16.30 15.34
N SER A 129 35.55 15.87 14.10
CA SER A 129 34.21 16.02 13.51
C SER A 129 33.80 14.79 12.72
N ASN A 130 32.69 14.17 13.14
CA ASN A 130 31.99 13.08 12.43
C ASN A 130 31.25 13.63 11.19
N LEU A 131 31.90 14.48 10.41
CA LEU A 131 31.31 15.14 9.24
C LEU A 131 31.90 14.50 7.98
N ALA A 132 31.09 13.67 7.32
CA ALA A 132 31.41 13.14 6.01
C ALA A 132 30.93 14.14 4.95
N VAL A 133 31.85 14.62 4.10
CA VAL A 133 31.50 15.43 2.93
C VAL A 133 30.92 14.50 1.87
N VAL A 134 29.62 14.66 1.59
CA VAL A 134 28.93 13.90 0.53
C VAL A 134 28.78 14.82 -0.68
N THR A 135 29.25 14.38 -1.84
CA THR A 135 29.09 15.14 -3.09
C THR A 135 27.69 14.98 -3.65
N GLU A 136 27.20 15.95 -4.44
CA GLU A 136 25.87 15.91 -5.05
C GLU A 136 25.67 14.66 -5.92
N ASP A 137 26.73 14.23 -6.61
CA ASP A 137 26.77 13.00 -7.39
C ASP A 137 26.63 11.74 -6.54
N GLN A 138 27.11 11.75 -5.29
CA GLN A 138 26.92 10.62 -4.38
C GLN A 138 25.48 10.58 -3.88
N VAL A 139 24.89 11.72 -3.52
CA VAL A 139 23.48 11.78 -3.08
C VAL A 139 22.51 11.31 -4.17
N SER A 140 22.76 11.69 -5.42
CA SER A 140 21.90 11.30 -6.55
C SER A 140 22.03 9.82 -6.95
N LYS A 141 23.17 9.19 -6.68
CA LYS A 141 23.42 7.75 -6.93
C LYS A 141 22.96 6.85 -5.78
N LEU A 142 22.65 7.40 -4.61
CA LEU A 142 22.11 6.62 -3.50
C LEU A 142 20.74 6.06 -3.89
N ARG A 143 20.66 4.73 -3.92
CA ARG A 143 19.37 4.04 -4.06
C ARG A 143 18.51 4.41 -2.87
N LEU A 144 17.29 4.86 -3.15
CA LEU A 144 16.32 5.16 -2.13
C LEU A 144 16.06 3.91 -1.28
N SER A 145 15.83 4.10 0.01
CA SER A 145 15.37 3.00 0.86
C SER A 145 14.02 2.49 0.34
N SER A 146 13.74 1.19 0.43
CA SER A 146 12.47 0.60 -0.03
C SER A 146 11.24 1.30 0.58
N VAL A 147 11.37 1.80 1.82
CA VAL A 147 10.33 2.58 2.50
C VAL A 147 10.10 3.93 1.81
N GLN A 148 11.18 4.61 1.39
CA GLN A 148 11.11 5.87 0.66
C GLN A 148 10.56 5.66 -0.76
N GLU A 149 10.94 4.57 -1.43
CA GLU A 149 10.37 4.20 -2.73
C GLU A 149 8.86 3.95 -2.63
N ALA A 150 8.43 3.20 -1.62
CA ALA A 150 7.00 2.95 -1.37
C ALA A 150 6.23 4.24 -1.08
N LEU A 151 6.83 5.17 -0.31
CA LEU A 151 6.25 6.47 -0.04
C LEU A 151 6.14 7.31 -1.32
N ASN A 152 7.21 7.37 -2.12
CA ASN A 152 7.23 8.08 -3.41
C ASN A 152 6.22 7.49 -4.39
N PHE A 153 6.07 6.16 -4.43
CA PHE A 153 5.05 5.48 -5.21
C PHE A 153 3.64 5.87 -4.75
N LYS A 154 3.37 5.82 -3.44
CA LYS A 154 2.09 6.25 -2.89
C LYS A 154 1.80 7.71 -3.23
N HIS A 155 2.78 8.58 -3.08
CA HIS A 155 2.65 10.01 -3.32
C HIS A 155 2.38 10.33 -4.81
N SER A 156 3.14 9.71 -5.71
CA SER A 156 2.95 9.86 -7.16
C SER A 156 1.60 9.33 -7.64
N ARG A 157 1.10 8.25 -7.04
CA ARG A 157 -0.20 7.67 -7.40
C ARG A 157 -1.40 8.45 -6.85
N LEU A 158 -1.30 9.00 -5.64
CA LEU A 158 -2.42 9.69 -4.99
C LEU A 158 -2.50 11.18 -5.33
N TYR A 159 -1.37 11.87 -5.37
CA TYR A 159 -1.33 13.33 -5.43
C TYR A 159 -0.84 13.87 -6.78
N ASN A 160 -0.08 13.08 -7.55
CA ASN A 160 0.44 13.52 -8.84
C ASN A 160 -0.48 13.08 -10.01
N GLN A 161 -1.45 13.93 -10.35
CA GLN A 161 -2.39 13.69 -11.45
C GLN A 161 -1.71 13.57 -12.83
N ARG A 162 -0.44 13.99 -12.97
CA ARG A 162 0.33 13.77 -14.20
C ARG A 162 0.67 12.29 -14.40
N TYR A 163 0.80 11.50 -13.33
CA TYR A 163 1.19 10.10 -13.39
C TYR A 163 0.03 9.14 -13.70
N ILE A 164 -1.21 9.54 -13.35
CA ILE A 164 -2.44 8.87 -13.79
C ILE A 164 -3.33 9.93 -14.46
N PRO A 165 -3.12 10.19 -15.76
CA PRO A 165 -3.96 11.14 -16.46
C PRO A 165 -5.40 10.60 -16.52
N ARG A 166 -6.37 11.51 -16.36
CA ARG A 166 -7.78 11.20 -16.60
C ARG A 166 -7.97 11.03 -18.10
N GLU A 167 -8.17 9.80 -18.55
CA GLU A 167 -8.44 9.49 -19.95
C GLU A 167 -9.92 9.19 -20.17
N SER A 168 -10.47 9.69 -21.28
CA SER A 168 -11.84 9.35 -21.67
C SER A 168 -11.92 7.89 -22.14
N THR A 169 -13.11 7.29 -22.07
CA THR A 169 -13.33 5.92 -22.55
C THR A 169 -13.00 5.77 -24.05
N GLN A 170 -13.21 6.83 -24.83
CA GLN A 170 -12.84 6.91 -26.24
C GLN A 170 -11.32 6.87 -26.44
N GLN A 171 -10.55 7.66 -25.70
CA GLN A 171 -9.09 7.66 -25.76
C GLN A 171 -8.51 6.29 -25.38
N ARG A 172 -9.06 5.66 -24.33
CA ARG A 172 -8.66 4.31 -23.91
C ARG A 172 -8.91 3.26 -24.99
N ARG A 173 -10.08 3.32 -25.66
CA ARG A 173 -10.41 2.43 -26.78
C ARG A 173 -9.49 2.64 -27.99
N ALA A 174 -9.21 3.90 -28.33
CA ALA A 174 -8.31 4.24 -29.44
C ALA A 174 -6.88 3.73 -29.20
N LYS A 175 -6.34 3.89 -27.99
CA LYS A 175 -5.02 3.33 -27.64
C LYS A 175 -4.99 1.81 -27.70
N ALA A 176 -6.05 1.14 -27.23
CA ALA A 176 -6.16 -0.31 -27.29
C ALA A 176 -6.25 -0.82 -28.74
N ALA A 177 -7.01 -0.13 -29.60
CA ALA A 177 -7.09 -0.45 -31.03
C ALA A 177 -5.72 -0.28 -31.72
N LYS A 178 -5.02 0.83 -31.46
CA LYS A 178 -3.66 1.07 -31.98
C LYS A 178 -2.67 -0.02 -31.55
N LYS A 179 -2.69 -0.43 -30.28
CA LYS A 179 -1.82 -1.52 -29.78
C LYS A 179 -2.13 -2.87 -30.42
N ARG A 180 -3.40 -3.14 -30.76
CA ARG A 180 -3.79 -4.36 -31.48
C ARG A 180 -3.30 -4.34 -32.92
N ALA A 181 -3.47 -3.22 -33.61
CA ALA A 181 -3.00 -3.05 -34.98
C ALA A 181 -1.47 -3.14 -35.12
N ASN A 182 -0.72 -2.67 -34.12
CA ASN A 182 0.74 -2.78 -34.12
C ASN A 182 1.27 -4.17 -33.73
N ARG A 183 0.40 -5.09 -33.33
CA ARG A 183 0.75 -6.47 -32.96
C ARG A 183 0.40 -7.50 -34.04
N SER A 184 -0.39 -7.11 -35.04
CA SER A 184 -0.68 -7.88 -36.26
C SER A 184 0.32 -7.53 -37.35
#